data_AF-A0A3M1VCM8-F1
#
_entry.id   AF-A0A3M1VCM8-F1
#
_cell.length_a   1.000
_cell.length_b   1.000
_cell.length_c   1.000
_cell.angle_alpha   90.00
_cell.angle_beta   90.00
_cell.angle_gamma   90.00
#
_symmetry.space_group_name_H-M   'P 1'
#
loop_
_entity.id
_entity.type
_entity.pdbx_description
1 polymer ?
#
loop_
_entity_poly.entity_id
_entity_poly.type
_entity_poly.pdbx_seq_one_letter_code
_entity_poly.pdbx_strand_id
1 'polypeptide(L)'
;ARLKGMDLAQNRQLAETVIKSQAERIRVLFQVGEELAEGGRAGVVDEALARMHEELDRELERLSALREVNPNVREDEIEQLQARRELLEIHLKDTRVRLDAVRVIVMR
;
A
#
# COMPACT_ATOMS: atom_id res chain seq x y z
N ALA A 1 17.17 1.13 -9.03
CA ALA A 1 18.13 1.63 -10.03
C ALA A 1 18.69 2.99 -9.58
N ARG A 2 20.01 3.18 -9.53
CA ARG A 2 20.61 4.47 -9.15
C ARG A 2 20.76 5.31 -10.42
N LEU A 3 19.84 6.25 -10.62
CA LEU A 3 19.88 7.21 -11.72
C LEU A 3 21.16 8.06 -11.58
N LYS A 4 21.94 8.17 -12.65
CA LYS A 4 23.17 8.98 -12.71
C LYS A 4 22.85 10.31 -13.41
N GLY A 5 23.32 11.43 -12.87
CA GLY A 5 23.09 12.76 -13.43
C GLY A 5 23.54 13.87 -12.47
N MET A 6 23.47 15.12 -12.94
CA MET A 6 23.72 16.29 -12.11
C MET A 6 22.49 16.58 -11.23
N ASP A 7 22.70 16.81 -9.94
CA ASP A 7 21.62 17.22 -9.04
C ASP A 7 21.33 18.70 -9.23
N LEU A 8 20.17 18.98 -9.84
CA LEU A 8 19.68 20.34 -10.07
C LEU A 8 19.33 21.07 -8.77
N ALA A 9 19.22 20.39 -7.62
CA ALA A 9 19.02 21.04 -6.33
C ALA A 9 20.18 22.00 -5.97
N GLN A 10 21.39 21.74 -6.49
CA GLN A 10 22.54 22.63 -6.32
C GLN A 10 22.40 23.96 -7.08
N ASN A 11 21.51 24.02 -8.08
CA ASN A 11 21.16 25.25 -8.81
C ASN A 11 19.64 25.47 -8.80
N ARG A 12 19.15 25.95 -7.66
CA ARG A 12 17.71 26.12 -7.39
C ARG A 12 16.98 26.98 -8.43
N GLN A 13 17.62 28.06 -8.92
CA GLN A 13 17.03 28.94 -9.93
C GLN A 13 16.78 28.22 -11.27
N LEU A 14 17.76 27.42 -11.71
CA LEU A 14 17.60 26.61 -12.91
C LEU A 14 16.52 25.54 -12.70
N ALA A 15 16.52 24.86 -11.54
CA ALA A 15 15.49 23.88 -11.20
C ALA A 15 14.08 24.48 -11.23
N GLU A 16 13.87 25.63 -10.59
CA GLU A 16 12.58 26.33 -10.60
C GLU A 16 12.14 26.71 -12.00
N THR A 17 13.05 27.22 -12.83
CA THR A 17 12.75 27.62 -14.21
C THR A 17 12.31 26.44 -15.06
N VAL A 18 12.98 25.30 -14.92
CA VAL A 18 12.62 24.07 -15.64
C VAL A 18 11.30 23.50 -15.14
N ILE A 19 11.07 23.47 -13.82
CA ILE A 19 9.80 23.01 -13.26
C ILE A 19 8.65 23.89 -13.74
N LYS A 20 8.81 25.22 -13.70
CA LYS A 20 7.79 26.16 -14.17
C LYS A 20 7.48 25.98 -15.65
N SER A 21 8.51 25.82 -16.50
CA SER A 21 8.30 25.66 -17.95
C SER A 21 7.63 24.32 -18.32
N GLN A 22 7.75 23.30 -17.47
CA GLN A 22 7.17 21.97 -17.69
C GLN A 22 5.94 21.69 -16.82
N ALA A 23 5.44 22.67 -16.06
CA ALA A 23 4.43 22.46 -15.03
C ALA A 23 3.17 21.72 -15.54
N GLU A 24 2.62 22.15 -16.68
CA GLU A 24 1.44 21.49 -17.28
C GLU A 24 1.72 20.04 -17.66
N ARG A 25 2.88 19.77 -18.26
CA ARG A 25 3.28 18.41 -18.64
C ARG A 25 3.46 17.52 -17.41
N ILE A 26 4.06 18.06 -16.35
CA ILE A 26 4.24 17.33 -15.08
C ILE A 26 2.88 16.99 -14.46
N ARG A 27 1.89 17.90 -14.48
CA ARG A 27 0.54 17.61 -13.98
C ARG A 27 -0.12 16.47 -14.74
N VAL A 28 -0.03 16.46 -16.07
CA VAL A 28 -0.55 15.34 -16.88
C VAL A 28 0.15 14.03 -16.52
N LEU A 29 1.47 14.03 -16.34
CA LEU A 29 2.21 12.84 -15.94
C LEU A 29 1.84 12.33 -14.55
N PHE A 30 1.50 13.20 -13.61
CA PHE A 30 0.99 12.79 -12.30
C PHE A 30 -0.35 12.09 -12.41
N GLN A 31 -1.27 12.63 -13.19
CA GLN A 31 -2.57 11.98 -13.42
C GLN A 31 -2.40 10.59 -14.03
N VAL A 32 -1.57 10.46 -15.07
CA VAL A 32 -1.27 9.15 -15.68
C VAL A 32 -0.63 8.20 -14.67
N GLY A 33 0.29 8.70 -13.84
CA GLY A 33 0.92 7.91 -12.79
C GLY A 33 -0.07 7.42 -11.73
N GLU A 34 -1.00 8.27 -11.31
CA GLU A 34 -2.08 7.92 -10.39
C GLU A 34 -3.01 6.87 -10.99
N GLU A 35 -3.44 7.02 -12.25
CA GLU A 35 -4.28 6.03 -12.95
C GLU A 35 -3.59 4.67 -13.07
N LEU A 36 -2.30 4.64 -13.41
CA LEU A 36 -1.51 3.40 -13.49
C LEU A 36 -1.38 2.73 -12.12
N ALA A 37 -1.12 3.52 -11.08
CA ALA A 37 -1.00 2.99 -9.72
C ALA A 37 -2.35 2.49 -9.20
N GLU A 38 -3.44 3.18 -9.51
CA GLU A 38 -4.81 2.76 -9.17
C GLU A 38 -5.18 1.44 -9.86
N GLY A 39 -4.76 1.25 -11.12
CA GLY A 39 -4.89 -0.04 -11.81
C GLY A 39 -4.14 -1.19 -11.13
N GLY A 40 -3.02 -0.91 -10.47
CA GLY A 40 -2.26 -1.89 -9.67
C GLY A 40 -2.78 -2.10 -8.25
N ARG A 41 -3.64 -1.20 -7.75
CA ARG A 41 -4.12 -1.20 -6.35
C ARG A 41 -4.84 -2.49 -5.99
N ALA A 42 -5.73 -2.95 -6.86
CA ALA A 42 -6.53 -4.16 -6.62
C ALA A 42 -5.63 -5.37 -6.35
N GLY A 43 -4.58 -5.57 -7.16
CA GLY A 43 -3.65 -6.69 -6.98
C GLY A 43 -2.90 -6.64 -5.63
N VAL A 44 -2.45 -5.47 -5.20
CA VAL A 44 -1.78 -5.30 -3.90
C VAL A 44 -2.74 -5.57 -2.74
N VAL A 45 -3.98 -5.09 -2.84
CA VAL A 45 -5.03 -5.32 -1.84
C VAL A 45 -5.38 -6.80 -1.76
N ASP A 46 -5.59 -7.46 -2.90
CA ASP A 46 -5.93 -8.88 -2.99
C ASP A 46 -4.81 -9.76 -2.40
N GLU A 47 -3.55 -9.44 -2.68
CA GLU A 47 -2.40 -10.15 -2.10
C GLU A 47 -2.32 -9.96 -0.58
N ALA A 48 -2.60 -8.75 -0.09
CA ALA A 48 -2.64 -8.48 1.35
C ALA A 48 -3.80 -9.21 2.05
N LEU A 49 -4.99 -9.22 1.43
CA LEU A 49 -6.15 -9.97 1.93
C LEU A 49 -5.88 -11.46 1.96
N ALA A 50 -5.31 -12.03 0.90
CA ALA A 50 -4.98 -13.46 0.84
C ALA A 50 -4.02 -13.87 1.96
N ARG A 51 -2.94 -13.11 2.18
CA ARG A 51 -2.01 -13.35 3.30
C ARG A 51 -2.69 -13.23 4.66
N MET A 52 -3.50 -12.20 4.86
CA MET A 52 -4.23 -11.98 6.11
C MET A 52 -5.18 -13.14 6.40
N HIS A 53 -5.93 -13.62 5.40
CA HIS A 53 -6.79 -14.79 5.55
C HIS A 53 -5.99 -16.05 5.88
N GLU A 54 -4.89 -16.32 5.16
CA GLU A 54 -4.05 -17.50 5.41
C GLU A 54 -3.53 -17.54 6.86
N GLU A 55 -3.05 -16.41 7.39
CA GLU A 55 -2.53 -16.34 8.75
C GLU A 55 -3.62 -16.46 9.82
N LEU A 56 -4.73 -15.71 9.66
CA LEU A 56 -5.78 -15.66 10.68
C LEU A 56 -6.69 -16.89 10.67
N ASP A 57 -6.98 -17.45 9.49
CA ASP A 57 -7.84 -18.64 9.37
C ASP A 57 -7.11 -19.87 9.92
N ARG A 58 -5.79 -19.99 9.70
CA ARG A 58 -4.96 -21.03 10.33
C ARG A 58 -4.98 -20.95 11.85
N GLU A 59 -4.92 -19.73 12.40
CA GLU A 59 -4.95 -19.53 13.85
C GLU A 59 -6.34 -19.81 14.43
N LEU A 60 -7.41 -19.43 13.72
CA LEU A 60 -8.79 -19.78 14.09
C LEU A 60 -9.01 -21.29 14.10
N GLU A 61 -8.54 -22.02 13.09
CA GLU A 61 -8.59 -23.48 13.04
C GLU A 61 -7.85 -24.09 14.23
N ARG A 62 -6.65 -23.59 14.54
CA ARG A 62 -5.83 -24.06 15.67
C ARG A 62 -6.53 -23.87 17.01
N LEU A 63 -7.08 -22.68 17.26
CA LEU A 63 -7.79 -22.37 18.51
C LEU A 63 -9.10 -23.15 18.64
N SER A 64 -9.84 -23.31 17.54
CA SER A 64 -11.07 -24.10 17.52
C SER A 64 -10.79 -25.57 17.84
N ALA A 65 -9.77 -26.16 17.21
CA ALA A 65 -9.35 -27.54 17.49
C ALA A 65 -8.84 -27.72 18.92
N LEU A 66 -8.08 -26.75 19.45
CA LEU A 66 -7.63 -26.79 20.85
C LEU A 66 -8.79 -26.73 21.84
N ARG A 67 -9.84 -25.96 21.54
CA ARG A 67 -11.02 -25.87 22.39
C ARG A 67 -11.79 -27.18 22.47
N GLU A 68 -11.89 -27.93 21.38
CA GLU A 68 -12.54 -29.25 21.36
C GLU A 68 -11.89 -30.23 22.35
N VAL A 69 -10.56 -30.15 22.52
CA VAL A 69 -9.78 -31.04 23.40
C VAL A 69 -9.43 -30.42 24.76
N ASN A 70 -9.63 -29.12 24.94
CA ASN A 70 -9.31 -28.40 26.18
C ASN A 70 -10.35 -27.30 26.49
N PRO A 71 -11.32 -27.56 27.38
CA PRO A 71 -12.36 -26.59 27.76
C PRO A 71 -11.85 -25.36 28.51
N ASN A 72 -10.55 -25.28 28.86
CA ASN A 72 -9.95 -24.07 29.40
C ASN A 72 -9.62 -23.02 28.32
N VAL A 73 -9.63 -23.40 27.03
CA VAL A 73 -9.53 -22.45 25.93
C VAL A 73 -10.81 -21.64 25.88
N ARG A 74 -10.66 -20.32 25.96
CA ARG A 74 -11.81 -19.43 26.10
C ARG A 74 -12.40 -19.09 24.73
N GLU A 75 -13.73 -18.96 24.71
CA GLU A 75 -14.49 -18.57 23.52
C GLU A 75 -14.19 -17.14 23.07
N ASP A 76 -13.93 -16.26 24.04
CA ASP A 76 -13.66 -14.84 23.81
C ASP A 76 -12.41 -14.61 22.93
N GLU A 77 -11.41 -15.48 23.01
CA GLU A 77 -10.21 -15.42 22.16
C GLU A 77 -10.53 -15.70 20.69
N ILE A 78 -11.43 -16.64 20.41
CA ILE A 78 -11.88 -16.96 19.04
C ILE A 78 -12.73 -15.81 18.49
N GLU A 79 -13.67 -15.30 19.28
CA GLU A 79 -14.52 -14.17 18.89
C GLU A 79 -13.71 -12.90 18.60
N GLN A 80 -12.72 -12.59 19.45
CA GLN A 80 -11.83 -11.45 19.24
C GLN A 80 -11.00 -11.60 17.96
N LEU A 81 -10.52 -12.81 17.67
CA LEU A 81 -9.75 -13.08 16.47
C LEU A 81 -10.61 -12.96 15.19
N GLN A 82 -11.86 -13.42 15.23
CA GLN A 82 -12.84 -13.24 14.16
C GLN A 82 -13.15 -11.75 13.92
N ALA A 83 -13.46 -11.01 14.99
CA ALA A 83 -13.72 -9.57 14.89
C ALA A 83 -12.50 -8.82 14.33
N ARG A 84 -11.28 -9.20 14.73
CA ARG A 84 -10.05 -8.62 14.19
C ARG A 84 -9.89 -8.89 12.70
N ARG A 85 -10.17 -10.12 12.25
CA ARG A 85 -10.13 -10.49 10.82
C ARG A 85 -11.07 -9.64 10.00
N GLU A 86 -12.31 -9.48 10.45
CA GLU A 86 -13.31 -8.65 9.76
C GLU A 86 -12.91 -7.17 9.68
N LEU A 87 -12.41 -6.61 10.79
CA LEU A 87 -11.92 -5.23 10.83
C LEU A 87 -10.75 -5.01 9.88
N LEU A 88 -9.79 -5.93 9.86
CA LEU A 88 -8.64 -5.86 8.96
C LEU A 88 -9.06 -5.96 7.50
N GLU A 89 -10.02 -6.84 7.19
CA GLU A 89 -10.56 -6.97 5.83
C GLU A 89 -11.20 -5.66 5.34
N ILE A 90 -11.97 -4.98 6.20
CA ILE A 90 -12.55 -3.67 5.89
C ILE A 90 -11.45 -2.64 5.62
N HIS A 91 -10.44 -2.56 6.50
CA HIS A 91 -9.35 -1.59 6.36
C HIS A 91 -8.47 -1.85 5.14
N LEU A 92 -8.18 -3.11 4.83
CA LEU A 92 -7.40 -3.46 3.64
C LEU A 92 -8.16 -3.08 2.36
N LYS A 93 -9.48 -3.30 2.31
CA LYS A 93 -10.32 -2.94 1.17
C LYS A 93 -10.43 -1.43 0.93
N ASP A 94 -10.43 -0.60 1.98
CA ASP A 94 -10.44 0.88 1.86
C ASP A 94 -9.04 1.48 1.60
N THR A 95 -8.01 0.67 1.36
CA THR A 95 -6.68 1.17 1.00
C THR A 95 -6.74 1.99 -0.28
N ARG A 96 -6.06 3.15 -0.28
CA ARG A 96 -6.00 4.10 -1.41
C ARG A 96 -4.56 4.37 -1.82
N VAL A 97 -4.37 4.63 -3.10
CA VAL A 97 -3.09 5.12 -3.61
C VAL A 97 -2.90 6.58 -3.21
N ARG A 98 -1.68 6.93 -2.82
CA ARG A 98 -1.26 8.31 -2.57
C ARG A 98 0.13 8.54 -3.15
N LEU A 99 0.28 9.60 -3.93
CA LEU A 99 1.59 10.05 -4.39
C LEU A 99 2.39 10.61 -3.19
N ASP A 100 3.47 9.93 -2.82
CA ASP A 100 4.29 10.31 -1.66
C ASP A 100 5.51 11.15 -2.05
N ALA A 101 6.18 10.80 -3.15
CA ALA A 101 7.39 11.47 -3.60
C ALA A 101 7.51 11.50 -5.12
N VAL A 102 8.17 12.55 -5.63
CA VAL A 102 8.44 12.74 -7.05
C VAL A 102 9.91 13.10 -7.25
N ARG A 103 10.51 12.54 -8.31
CA ARG A 103 11.82 12.94 -8.81
C ARG A 103 11.70 13.34 -10.27
N VAL A 104 11.93 14.61 -10.58
CA VAL A 104 11.94 15.13 -11.95
C VAL A 104 13.31 14.90 -12.57
N ILE A 105 13.32 14.28 -13.75
CA ILE A 105 14.54 14.01 -14.52
C ILE A 105 14.44 14.82 -15.81
N VAL A 106 15.48 15.59 -16.11
CA VAL A 106 15.54 16.45 -17.28
C VAL A 106 16.68 15.95 -18.15
N MET A 107 16.37 15.57 -19.39
CA MET A 107 17.37 15.27 -20.41
C MET A 107 17.53 16.49 -21.31
N ARG A 108 18.77 16.83 -21.64
CA ARG A 108 19.07 17.78 -22.71
C ARG A 108 19.29 17.02 -24.01
#